data_AF-B4CWZ7-F1
#
_entry.id   AF-B4CWZ7-F1
#
_cell.length_a   1.000
_cell.length_b   1.000
_cell.length_c   1.000
_cell.angle_alpha   90.00
_cell.angle_beta   90.00
_cell.angle_gamma   90.00
#
_symmetry.space_group_name_H-M   'P 1'
#
loop_
_entity.id
_entity.type
_entity.pdbx_description
1 polymer ?
#
loop_
_entity_poly.entity_id
_entity_poly.type
_entity_poly.pdbx_seq_one_letter_code
_entity_poly.pdbx_strand_id
1 'polypeptide(L)'
;MNGSPPAETVAYHVSKDGVVSGPYSEMELREGVASGRFATGDLVHGTGQADWLPLDEILAMLKPAQTPQARQASPPVAPGDVPDWRSILKWAWTRLCRSVVERGLTTGAICLLLGLLALALSRWPVVFWAPWLAIAVVAGVVLLRGGRKVTGALLLLAVILLPWLCHHYIMSKLPAEKTEPVTRIEPAEPLPVEESRPKGPVAAAPSEPVSAPVVVSATPAPLPVAAPVAVHAPTSAALPAPAASMVPATPVPDSFLTKAGKLAGSVVPYLKKAGESLPKLPDFSKKKEPQGNVQPNGDVIVPGAAEDLSTMLLHRDSIAAVKDGAEIIGNGFICRMGNQTWLFSNTHLLGISRPPRFVLLDGEMLTPDAVAVAAGPDVFRFPVAKAPEHVFEAMPDLGTAVQIGDGLMVMGNAQGGGVVSSWQGTVTGVGPDQIEVSAPFAPGTSGSPIIHLKTGKVIGIATYSRRPYDEFGNDVRLNGTKIGRHFGYRIDKIPGWEPVNPGEFYAEADKLWKISQLTEDIFNFYESVSAQTPTHYRTDTLRVAGMQWEQKVNRHDLSSADRVQAGQTFLNGMAFMVKADVKAVDGHLSYTYFRNRLEAEIKVREKLFEQLKPLLEAAGHK
;
A
#
# COMPACT_ATOMS: atom_id res chain seq x y z
N MET A 1 -33.86 35.31 -9.97
CA MET A 1 -33.01 35.34 -8.76
C MET A 1 -32.00 34.22 -8.92
N ASN A 2 -30.71 34.55 -9.04
CA ASN A 2 -29.63 33.56 -9.14
C ASN A 2 -29.24 33.14 -7.73
N GLY A 3 -29.72 32.00 -7.27
CA GLY A 3 -29.23 31.35 -6.05
C GLY A 3 -28.09 30.41 -6.42
N SER A 4 -26.87 30.70 -5.97
CA SER A 4 -25.79 29.71 -5.94
C SER A 4 -26.25 28.49 -5.12
N PRO A 5 -25.88 27.25 -5.50
CA PRO A 5 -26.17 26.08 -4.67
C PRO A 5 -25.56 26.27 -3.27
N PRO A 6 -26.23 25.81 -2.19
CA PRO A 6 -25.67 25.87 -0.85
C PRO A 6 -24.37 25.07 -0.81
N ALA A 7 -23.29 25.68 -0.30
CA ALA A 7 -22.00 25.02 -0.15
C ALA A 7 -22.16 23.83 0.81
N GLU A 8 -21.68 22.65 0.41
CA GLU A 8 -21.59 21.49 1.30
C GLU A 8 -20.77 21.88 2.54
N THR A 9 -21.38 21.79 3.71
CA THR A 9 -20.71 22.09 4.99
C THR A 9 -19.80 20.92 5.36
N VAL A 10 -18.48 21.15 5.31
CA VAL A 10 -17.48 20.18 5.77
C VAL A 10 -17.67 19.94 7.28
N ALA A 11 -17.81 18.67 7.67
CA ALA A 11 -17.93 18.25 9.06
C ALA A 11 -16.57 17.85 9.65
N TYR A 12 -16.34 18.19 10.92
CA TYR A 12 -15.08 17.92 11.64
C TYR A 12 -15.29 17.09 12.90
N HIS A 13 -14.37 16.17 13.18
CA HIS A 13 -14.34 15.43 14.45
C HIS A 13 -13.10 15.85 15.25
N VAL A 14 -13.22 16.01 16.57
CA VAL A 14 -12.13 16.41 17.48
C VAL A 14 -11.79 15.26 18.42
N SER A 15 -10.53 14.87 18.50
CA SER A 15 -9.97 13.93 19.46
C SER A 15 -9.29 14.69 20.59
N LYS A 16 -9.86 14.60 21.80
CA LYS A 16 -9.34 15.20 23.02
C LYS A 16 -9.08 14.10 24.04
N ASP A 17 -7.84 14.00 24.52
CA ASP A 17 -7.41 12.95 25.46
C ASP A 17 -7.75 11.52 24.99
N GLY A 18 -7.72 11.30 23.67
CA GLY A 18 -8.05 10.01 23.04
C GLY A 18 -9.54 9.73 22.85
N VAL A 19 -10.41 10.65 23.29
CA VAL A 19 -11.86 10.57 23.07
C VAL A 19 -12.24 11.40 21.85
N VAL A 20 -12.85 10.76 20.85
CA VAL A 20 -13.32 11.44 19.64
C VAL A 20 -14.76 11.93 19.84
N SER A 21 -15.01 13.20 19.50
CA SER A 21 -16.32 13.85 19.56
C SER A 21 -16.60 14.62 18.27
N GLY A 22 -17.87 14.81 17.92
CA GLY A 22 -18.32 15.45 16.67
C GLY A 22 -19.58 14.78 16.11
N PRO A 23 -20.02 15.16 14.89
CA PRO A 23 -19.41 16.16 14.01
C PRO A 23 -19.62 17.60 14.49
N TYR A 24 -18.66 18.47 14.20
CA TYR A 24 -18.71 19.92 14.43
C TYR A 24 -18.57 20.67 13.10
N SER A 25 -19.27 21.78 12.98
CA SER A 25 -19.01 22.80 11.96
C SER A 25 -17.75 23.61 12.28
N GLU A 26 -17.20 24.32 11.28
CA GLU A 26 -16.08 25.24 11.51
C GLU A 26 -16.40 26.26 12.61
N MET A 27 -17.63 26.78 12.63
CA MET A 27 -18.05 27.78 13.62
C MET A 27 -18.03 27.20 15.03
N GLU A 28 -18.50 25.96 15.21
CA GLU A 28 -18.48 25.26 16.50
C GLU A 28 -17.06 24.92 16.96
N LEU A 29 -16.13 24.63 16.03
CA LEU A 29 -14.71 24.48 16.36
C LEU A 29 -14.12 25.79 16.88
N ARG A 30 -14.37 26.91 16.19
CA ARG A 30 -13.89 28.25 16.61
C ARG A 30 -14.46 28.64 17.97
N GLU A 31 -15.75 28.45 18.16
CA GLU A 31 -16.42 28.70 19.43
C GLU A 31 -15.91 27.78 20.54
N GLY A 32 -15.67 26.50 20.22
CA GLY A 32 -15.11 25.53 21.16
C GLY A 32 -13.69 25.89 21.61
N VAL A 33 -12.85 26.46 20.74
CA VAL A 33 -11.55 27.02 21.15
C VAL A 33 -11.73 28.28 22.00
N ALA A 34 -12.60 29.20 21.57
CA ALA A 34 -12.85 30.45 22.30
C ALA A 34 -13.42 30.22 23.71
N SER A 35 -14.25 29.18 23.88
CA SER A 35 -14.84 28.80 25.16
C SER A 35 -13.93 27.89 26.00
N GLY A 36 -12.73 27.54 25.53
CA GLY A 36 -11.81 26.61 26.20
C GLY A 36 -12.27 25.14 26.20
N ARG A 37 -13.28 24.79 25.40
CA ARG A 37 -13.79 23.41 25.25
C ARG A 37 -12.78 22.53 24.52
N PHE A 38 -12.11 23.09 23.52
CA PHE A 38 -11.02 22.47 22.78
C PHE A 38 -9.71 23.22 23.00
N ALA A 39 -8.61 22.49 23.18
CA ALA A 39 -7.28 23.06 23.13
C ALA A 39 -6.81 23.19 21.67
N THR A 40 -5.97 24.17 21.36
CA THR A 40 -5.41 24.35 20.01
C THR A 40 -4.61 23.15 19.52
N GLY A 41 -4.04 22.37 20.44
CA GLY A 41 -3.32 21.13 20.15
C GLY A 41 -4.19 19.87 20.07
N ASP A 42 -5.50 19.98 20.29
CA ASP A 42 -6.42 18.84 20.09
C ASP A 42 -6.41 18.45 18.61
N LEU A 43 -6.53 17.15 18.33
CA LEU A 43 -6.44 16.65 16.97
C LEU A 43 -7.82 16.70 16.32
N VAL A 44 -7.86 17.12 15.06
CA VAL A 44 -9.09 17.31 14.28
C VAL A 44 -8.99 16.60 12.96
N HIS A 45 -10.10 16.01 12.53
CA HIS A 45 -10.21 15.32 11.26
C HIS A 45 -11.44 15.82 10.50
N GLY A 46 -11.20 16.50 9.37
CA GLY A 46 -12.25 16.92 8.45
C GLY A 46 -12.70 15.78 7.53
N THR A 47 -13.97 15.78 7.12
CA THR A 47 -14.47 14.83 6.10
C THR A 47 -13.66 14.99 4.81
N GLY A 48 -12.94 13.93 4.41
CA GLY A 48 -12.09 13.89 3.21
C GLY A 48 -10.60 14.18 3.46
N GLN A 49 -10.17 14.48 4.68
CA GLN A 49 -8.74 14.49 5.03
C GLN A 49 -8.24 13.07 5.32
N ALA A 50 -6.95 12.83 5.07
CA ALA A 50 -6.30 11.53 5.31
C ALA A 50 -5.68 11.41 6.71
N ASP A 51 -5.38 12.56 7.34
CA ASP A 51 -4.63 12.64 8.60
C ASP A 51 -5.37 13.49 9.64
N TRP A 52 -5.15 13.17 10.91
CA TRP A 52 -5.55 14.01 12.04
C TRP A 52 -4.55 15.14 12.23
N LEU A 53 -5.02 16.38 12.13
CA LEU A 53 -4.19 17.58 12.24
C LEU A 53 -4.52 18.37 13.52
N PRO A 54 -3.57 19.09 14.13
CA PRO A 54 -3.87 20.01 15.22
C PRO A 54 -4.97 21.01 14.85
N LEU A 55 -5.84 21.33 15.81
CA LEU A 55 -7.00 22.22 15.62
C LEU A 55 -6.59 23.62 15.15
N ASP A 56 -5.46 24.15 15.62
CA ASP A 56 -4.95 25.45 15.15
C ASP A 56 -4.53 25.44 13.68
N GLU A 57 -3.95 24.35 13.19
CA GLU A 57 -3.58 24.17 11.78
C GLU A 57 -4.83 24.14 10.90
N ILE A 58 -5.87 23.41 11.29
CA ILE A 58 -7.17 23.40 10.60
C ILE A 58 -7.80 24.80 10.59
N LEU A 59 -7.85 25.49 11.73
CA LEU A 59 -8.43 26.83 11.81
C LEU A 59 -7.64 27.89 11.01
N ALA A 60 -6.33 27.68 10.84
CA ALA A 60 -5.48 28.50 9.98
C ALA A 60 -5.73 28.25 8.49
N MET A 61 -5.95 26.99 8.09
CA MET A 61 -6.32 26.63 6.71
C MET A 61 -7.70 27.17 6.31
N LEU A 62 -8.62 27.28 7.27
CA LEU A 62 -9.99 27.76 7.03
C LEU A 62 -10.15 29.29 7.02
N LYS A 63 -9.07 30.03 7.25
CA LYS A 63 -9.13 31.50 7.20
C LYS A 63 -9.52 31.93 5.77
N PRO A 64 -10.65 32.63 5.55
CA PRO A 64 -11.07 33.00 4.21
C PRO A 64 -9.98 33.84 3.54
N ALA A 65 -9.69 33.52 2.27
CA ALA A 65 -8.73 34.25 1.46
C ALA A 65 -9.08 35.75 1.53
N GLN A 66 -8.19 36.54 2.16
CA GLN A 66 -8.35 37.99 2.19
C GLN A 66 -8.42 38.49 0.74
N THR A 67 -9.44 39.30 0.45
CA THR A 67 -9.60 40.03 -0.81
C THR A 67 -8.25 40.65 -1.21
N PRO A 68 -7.79 40.50 -2.47
CA PRO A 68 -6.44 40.91 -2.85
C PRO A 68 -6.26 42.42 -2.75
N GLN A 69 -5.83 42.90 -1.57
CA GLN A 69 -5.16 44.18 -1.45
C GLN A 69 -3.78 44.04 -2.10
N ALA A 70 -3.44 45.04 -2.91
CA ALA A 70 -2.19 45.11 -3.65
C ALA A 70 -1.00 44.74 -2.75
N ARG A 71 -0.28 43.68 -3.12
CA ARG A 71 0.93 43.21 -2.44
C ARG A 71 1.92 44.37 -2.31
N GLN A 72 2.03 44.95 -1.12
CA GLN A 72 3.31 45.45 -0.66
C GLN A 72 4.21 44.23 -0.42
N ALA A 73 5.41 44.26 -0.99
CA ALA A 73 6.37 43.19 -0.89
C ALA A 73 6.65 42.85 0.57
N SER A 74 6.42 41.59 0.96
CA SER A 74 6.90 41.10 2.25
C SER A 74 8.42 41.25 2.30
N PRO A 75 9.00 41.69 3.42
CA PRO A 75 10.45 41.71 3.59
C PRO A 75 10.99 40.27 3.53
N PRO A 76 12.25 40.09 3.11
CA PRO A 76 12.88 38.77 3.00
C PRO A 76 12.84 38.06 4.35
N VAL A 77 12.38 36.80 4.34
CA VAL A 77 12.45 35.88 5.48
C VAL A 77 13.90 35.81 5.93
N ALA A 78 14.14 36.19 7.18
CA ALA A 78 15.47 36.17 7.77
C ALA A 78 15.98 34.71 7.82
N PRO A 79 17.26 34.46 7.52
CA PRO A 79 17.86 33.14 7.68
C PRO A 79 18.00 32.85 9.17
N GLY A 80 17.00 32.18 9.75
CA GLY A 80 16.97 31.93 11.20
C GLY A 80 15.89 30.95 11.70
N ASP A 81 14.84 30.66 10.91
CA ASP A 81 13.79 29.74 11.34
C ASP A 81 14.19 28.27 11.13
N VAL A 82 15.20 27.85 11.89
CA VAL A 82 15.45 26.43 12.15
C VAL A 82 14.50 26.01 13.28
N PRO A 83 13.79 24.87 13.17
CA PRO A 83 12.92 24.40 14.24
C PRO A 83 13.68 24.33 15.56
N ASP A 84 13.13 24.93 16.63
CA ASP A 84 13.72 24.84 17.97
C ASP A 84 13.94 23.37 18.34
N TRP A 85 15.08 23.06 18.98
CA TRP A 85 15.48 21.70 19.32
C TRP A 85 14.43 21.00 20.19
N ARG A 86 13.63 21.76 20.96
CA ARG A 86 12.50 21.24 21.75
C ARG A 86 11.39 20.70 20.87
N SER A 87 11.09 21.34 19.75
CA SER A 87 10.10 20.88 18.77
C SER A 87 10.60 19.62 18.06
N ILE A 88 11.89 19.55 17.73
CA ILE A 88 12.53 18.36 17.18
C ILE A 88 12.47 17.20 18.18
N LEU A 89 12.79 17.45 19.47
CA LEU A 89 12.76 16.44 20.52
C LEU A 89 11.33 15.92 20.76
N LYS A 90 10.34 16.82 20.78
CA LYS A 90 8.93 16.48 20.97
C LYS A 90 8.40 15.64 19.80
N TRP A 91 8.72 16.03 18.57
CA TRP A 91 8.37 15.26 17.38
C TRP A 91 9.04 13.87 17.39
N ALA A 92 10.33 13.81 17.71
CA ALA A 92 11.09 12.56 17.79
C ALA A 92 10.53 11.63 18.88
N TRP A 93 10.15 12.20 20.03
CA TRP A 93 9.52 11.45 21.13
C TRP A 93 8.16 10.88 20.75
N THR A 94 7.28 11.69 20.15
CA THR A 94 5.96 11.22 19.69
C THR A 94 6.10 10.10 18.65
N ARG A 95 7.05 10.23 17.72
CA ARG A 95 7.31 9.20 16.70
C ARG A 95 7.92 7.94 17.29
N LEU A 96 8.81 8.08 18.28
CA LEU A 96 9.38 6.95 19.02
C LEU A 96 8.30 6.20 19.79
N CYS A 97 7.44 6.90 20.54
CA CYS A 97 6.32 6.29 21.26
C CYS A 97 5.37 5.54 20.31
N ARG A 98 5.00 6.14 19.17
CA ARG A 98 4.15 5.48 18.17
C ARG A 98 4.81 4.23 17.57
N SER A 99 6.09 4.32 17.21
CA SER A 99 6.84 3.16 16.69
C SER A 99 6.98 2.04 17.73
N VAL A 100 7.12 2.38 19.02
CA VAL A 100 7.16 1.40 20.12
C VAL A 100 5.80 0.73 20.34
N VAL A 101 4.68 1.42 20.11
CA VAL A 101 3.34 0.84 20.20
C VAL A 101 3.07 -0.10 19.02
N GLU A 102 3.37 0.32 17.80
CA GLU A 102 3.08 -0.46 16.57
C GLU A 102 4.04 -1.65 16.39
N ARG A 103 5.32 -1.49 16.77
CA ARG A 103 6.40 -2.45 16.51
C ARG A 103 7.15 -2.84 17.78
N GLY A 104 6.44 -2.92 18.92
CA GLY A 104 7.04 -3.05 20.25
C GLY A 104 8.03 -4.21 20.41
N LEU A 105 7.77 -5.37 19.78
CA LEU A 105 8.68 -6.52 19.87
C LEU A 105 10.00 -6.28 19.12
N THR A 106 9.92 -5.87 17.85
CA THR A 106 11.11 -5.58 17.02
C THR A 106 11.92 -4.43 17.59
N THR A 107 11.26 -3.35 18.02
CA THR A 107 11.94 -2.18 18.61
C THR A 107 12.62 -2.58 19.92
N GLY A 108 11.92 -3.31 20.79
CA GLY A 108 12.49 -3.85 22.03
C GLY A 108 13.69 -4.78 21.80
N ALA A 109 13.61 -5.67 20.81
CA ALA A 109 14.69 -6.60 20.47
C ALA A 109 15.93 -5.87 19.91
N ILE A 110 15.74 -4.88 19.03
CA ILE A 110 16.85 -4.07 18.48
C ILE A 110 17.52 -3.27 19.60
N CYS A 111 16.75 -2.61 20.46
CA CYS A 111 17.31 -1.85 21.59
C CYS A 111 18.04 -2.74 22.59
N LEU A 112 17.52 -3.94 22.87
CA LEU A 112 18.21 -4.94 23.70
C LEU A 112 19.54 -5.35 23.07
N LEU A 113 19.57 -5.64 21.76
CA LEU A 113 20.80 -6.05 21.06
C LEU A 113 21.84 -4.92 21.04
N LEU A 114 21.44 -3.67 20.78
CA LEU A 114 22.31 -2.51 20.85
C LEU A 114 22.83 -2.27 22.27
N GLY A 115 21.99 -2.45 23.29
CA GLY A 115 22.39 -2.35 24.70
C GLY A 115 23.43 -3.40 25.10
N LEU A 116 23.27 -4.64 24.65
CA LEU A 116 24.23 -5.72 24.90
C LEU A 116 25.54 -5.51 24.13
N LEU A 117 25.48 -5.02 22.90
CA LEU A 117 26.66 -4.66 22.12
C LEU A 117 27.43 -3.52 22.80
N ALA A 118 26.74 -2.47 23.25
CA ALA A 118 27.33 -1.37 24.00
C ALA A 118 27.95 -1.86 25.32
N LEU A 119 27.28 -2.76 26.04
CA LEU A 119 27.81 -3.38 27.26
C LEU A 119 29.10 -4.18 27.00
N ALA A 120 29.15 -4.93 25.90
CA ALA A 120 30.32 -5.73 25.54
C ALA A 120 31.52 -4.87 25.09
N LEU A 121 31.27 -3.76 24.40
CA LEU A 121 32.31 -2.86 23.88
C LEU A 121 32.76 -1.81 24.89
N SER A 122 31.90 -1.47 25.87
CA SER A 122 32.17 -0.43 26.84
C SER A 122 32.93 -0.99 28.05
N ARG A 123 34.17 -0.53 28.23
CA ARG A 123 34.86 -0.60 29.53
C ARG A 123 34.29 0.37 30.58
N TRP A 124 33.37 1.26 30.17
CA TRP A 124 32.83 2.34 30.97
C TRP A 124 31.50 1.95 31.65
N PRO A 125 31.17 2.59 32.79
CA PRO A 125 30.01 2.25 33.61
C PRO A 125 28.67 2.47 32.88
N VAL A 126 27.62 1.90 33.49
CA VAL A 126 26.15 1.93 33.23
C VAL A 126 25.60 2.97 32.24
N VAL A 127 26.19 4.16 32.17
CA VAL A 127 25.81 5.32 31.34
C VAL A 127 25.62 4.98 29.85
N PHE A 128 26.43 4.11 29.25
CA PHE A 128 26.37 3.85 27.80
C PHE A 128 25.33 2.82 27.39
N TRP A 129 24.98 1.87 28.26
CA TRP A 129 24.04 0.78 27.93
C TRP A 129 22.66 0.96 28.56
N ALA A 130 22.56 1.70 29.68
CA ALA A 130 21.28 1.90 30.38
C ALA A 130 20.19 2.60 29.55
N PRO A 131 20.46 3.63 28.73
CA PRO A 131 19.42 4.26 27.91
C PRO A 131 18.75 3.28 26.93
N TRP A 132 19.53 2.37 26.34
CA TRP A 132 19.03 1.36 25.40
C TRP A 132 18.18 0.30 26.09
N LEU A 133 18.61 -0.15 27.28
CA LEU A 133 17.81 -1.08 28.08
C LEU A 133 16.53 -0.43 28.61
N ALA A 134 16.56 0.86 28.97
CA ALA A 134 15.36 1.59 29.40
C ALA A 134 14.28 1.62 28.31
N ILE A 135 14.65 1.80 27.04
CA ILE A 135 13.72 1.73 25.91
C ILE A 135 13.15 0.30 25.76
N ALA A 136 13.97 -0.73 25.95
CA ALA A 136 13.51 -2.12 25.94
C ALA A 136 12.55 -2.44 27.10
N VAL A 137 12.76 -1.85 28.30
CA VAL A 137 11.81 -1.94 29.43
C VAL A 137 10.47 -1.30 29.06
N VAL A 138 10.49 -0.09 28.51
CA VAL A 138 9.26 0.61 28.11
C VAL A 138 8.50 -0.22 27.06
N ALA A 139 9.19 -0.76 26.07
CA ALA A 139 8.59 -1.66 25.08
C ALA A 139 7.97 -2.93 25.73
N GLY A 140 8.66 -3.53 26.71
CA GLY A 140 8.15 -4.66 27.48
C GLY A 140 6.87 -4.33 28.25
N VAL A 141 6.82 -3.18 28.93
CA VAL A 141 5.63 -2.71 29.66
C VAL A 141 4.46 -2.40 28.71
N VAL A 142 4.73 -1.79 27.56
CA VAL A 142 3.71 -1.53 26.53
C VAL A 142 3.14 -2.85 25.99
N LEU A 143 3.98 -3.86 25.73
CA LEU A 143 3.53 -5.19 25.30
C LEU A 143 2.67 -5.90 26.36
N LEU A 144 3.01 -5.75 27.65
CA LEU A 144 2.19 -6.27 28.75
C LEU A 144 0.81 -5.62 28.80
N ARG A 145 0.74 -4.29 28.61
CA ARG A 145 -0.52 -3.53 28.59
C ARG A 145 -1.35 -3.81 27.33
N GLY A 146 -0.71 -4.04 26.19
CA GLY A 146 -1.36 -4.37 24.91
C GLY A 146 -1.80 -5.82 24.73
N GLY A 147 -1.95 -6.59 25.83
CA GLY A 147 -2.46 -7.97 25.79
C GLY A 147 -1.44 -9.05 25.41
N ARG A 148 -0.21 -8.68 25.02
CA ARG A 148 0.88 -9.63 24.67
C ARG A 148 1.71 -10.00 25.91
N LYS A 149 1.05 -10.58 26.91
CA LYS A 149 1.61 -10.82 28.26
C LYS A 149 2.90 -11.63 28.27
N VAL A 150 2.94 -12.75 27.55
CA VAL A 150 4.11 -13.65 27.52
C VAL A 150 5.33 -12.97 26.88
N THR A 151 5.12 -12.31 25.74
CA THR A 151 6.19 -11.62 25.01
C THR A 151 6.75 -10.43 25.80
N GLY A 152 5.87 -9.63 26.42
CA GLY A 152 6.30 -8.53 27.28
C GLY A 152 7.11 -9.02 28.50
N ALA A 153 6.67 -10.12 29.14
CA ALA A 153 7.38 -10.71 30.27
C ALA A 153 8.76 -11.26 29.88
N LEU A 154 8.87 -11.97 28.74
CA LEU A 154 10.14 -12.49 28.23
C LEU A 154 11.14 -11.38 27.91
N LEU A 155 10.68 -10.28 27.30
CA LEU A 155 11.53 -9.13 26.99
C LEU A 155 12.05 -8.47 28.27
N LEU A 156 11.20 -8.28 29.27
CA LEU A 156 11.61 -7.71 30.57
C LEU A 156 12.60 -8.62 31.31
N LEU A 157 12.36 -9.94 31.28
CA LEU A 157 13.28 -10.92 31.86
C LEU A 157 14.66 -10.87 31.18
N ALA A 158 14.67 -10.76 29.85
CA ALA A 158 15.91 -10.64 29.07
C ALA A 158 16.69 -9.36 29.38
N VAL A 159 16.00 -8.23 29.57
CA VAL A 159 16.63 -6.95 29.96
C VAL A 159 17.32 -7.04 31.34
N ILE A 160 16.82 -7.87 32.25
CA ILE A 160 17.40 -8.05 33.59
C ILE A 160 18.54 -9.08 33.57
N LEU A 161 18.32 -10.25 32.94
CA LEU A 161 19.25 -11.38 33.04
C LEU A 161 20.48 -11.23 32.15
N LEU A 162 20.33 -10.71 30.93
CA LEU A 162 21.45 -10.68 29.97
C LEU A 162 22.60 -9.75 30.40
N PRO A 163 22.36 -8.53 30.93
CA PRO A 163 23.45 -7.70 31.42
C PRO A 163 24.22 -8.33 32.58
N TRP A 164 23.51 -9.01 33.49
CA TRP A 164 24.11 -9.71 34.62
C TRP A 164 24.99 -10.88 34.17
N LEU A 165 24.49 -11.71 33.25
CA LEU A 165 25.24 -12.82 32.64
C LEU A 165 26.46 -12.31 31.87
N CYS A 166 26.32 -11.26 31.06
CA CYS A 166 27.43 -10.64 30.32
C CYS A 166 28.50 -10.08 31.26
N HIS A 167 28.10 -9.38 32.33
CA HIS A 167 29.04 -8.83 33.30
C HIS A 167 29.83 -9.95 34.00
N HIS A 168 29.16 -11.00 34.46
CA HIS A 168 29.80 -12.14 35.11
C HIS A 168 30.74 -12.89 34.15
N TYR A 169 30.34 -13.05 32.88
CA TYR A 169 31.16 -13.67 31.85
C TYR A 169 32.45 -12.88 31.59
N ILE A 170 32.34 -11.55 31.42
CA ILE A 170 33.49 -10.67 31.17
C ILE A 170 34.44 -10.67 32.37
N MET A 171 33.91 -10.54 33.60
CA MET A 171 34.73 -10.53 34.82
C MET A 171 35.43 -11.88 35.06
N SER A 172 34.81 -13.00 34.66
CA SER A 172 35.44 -14.32 34.78
C SER A 172 36.60 -14.57 33.79
N LYS A 173 36.69 -13.77 32.72
CA LYS A 173 37.66 -13.96 31.62
C LYS A 173 38.80 -12.94 31.63
N LEU A 174 38.76 -11.93 32.49
CA LEU A 174 39.89 -11.04 32.67
C LEU A 174 41.00 -11.81 33.38
N PRO A 175 42.16 -12.07 32.71
CA PRO A 175 43.28 -12.73 33.37
C PRO A 175 43.65 -11.88 34.57
N ALA A 176 43.74 -12.50 35.75
CA ALA A 176 44.20 -11.85 36.96
C ALA A 176 45.52 -11.17 36.62
N GLU A 177 45.49 -9.83 36.57
CA GLU A 177 46.64 -9.02 36.25
C GLU A 177 47.70 -9.36 37.30
N LYS A 178 48.68 -10.17 36.89
CA LYS A 178 49.83 -10.48 37.73
C LYS A 178 50.54 -9.15 37.93
N THR A 179 50.33 -8.55 39.09
CA THR A 179 51.12 -7.43 39.58
C THR A 179 52.55 -7.93 39.75
N GLU A 180 53.33 -7.88 38.67
CA GLU A 180 54.77 -8.04 38.78
C GLU A 180 55.31 -6.84 39.58
N PRO A 181 56.13 -7.10 40.61
CA PRO A 181 56.68 -6.03 41.44
C PRO A 181 57.56 -5.12 40.58
N VAL A 182 57.23 -3.83 40.62
CA VAL A 182 57.96 -2.73 39.96
C VAL A 182 59.43 -2.84 40.32
N THR A 183 60.23 -3.36 39.38
CA THR A 183 61.68 -3.44 39.54
C THR A 183 62.26 -2.09 39.15
N ARG A 184 63.08 -1.57 40.06
CA ARG A 184 63.75 -0.27 40.06
C ARG A 184 64.50 -0.03 38.74
N ILE A 185 64.21 1.09 38.10
CA ILE A 185 64.89 1.57 36.88
C ILE A 185 66.33 1.95 37.23
N GLU A 186 67.29 1.31 36.56
CA GLU A 186 68.70 1.71 36.50
C GLU A 186 68.94 2.45 35.16
N PRO A 187 69.80 3.49 35.09
CA PRO A 187 69.81 4.43 33.97
C PRO A 187 70.75 4.02 32.82
N ALA A 188 70.15 4.03 31.62
CA ALA A 188 70.65 4.33 30.27
C ALA A 188 72.15 4.23 29.94
N GLU A 189 72.44 3.48 28.87
CA GLU A 189 73.62 3.66 28.01
C GLU A 189 73.17 3.64 26.52
N PRO A 190 73.72 4.50 25.62
CA PRO A 190 73.11 4.74 24.31
C PRO A 190 73.96 4.29 23.09
N LEU A 191 73.25 4.04 21.97
CA LEU A 191 73.68 3.99 20.54
C LEU A 191 74.41 2.70 20.05
N PRO A 192 74.47 2.37 18.72
CA PRO A 192 74.26 3.25 17.55
C PRO A 192 73.46 2.69 16.35
N VAL A 193 73.35 3.62 15.38
CA VAL A 193 72.79 3.65 14.01
C VAL A 193 73.55 2.72 13.02
N GLU A 194 72.97 2.52 11.82
CA GLU A 194 73.53 2.04 10.51
C GLU A 194 73.01 0.66 10.04
N GLU A 195 72.77 0.35 8.76
CA GLU A 195 72.64 1.07 7.48
C GLU A 195 72.22 0.04 6.41
N SER A 196 71.59 0.50 5.33
CA SER A 196 71.71 0.01 3.93
C SER A 196 71.23 -1.39 3.45
N ARG A 197 70.39 -1.33 2.40
CA ARG A 197 70.12 -2.29 1.28
C ARG A 197 71.42 -2.67 0.50
N PRO A 198 71.49 -3.63 -0.49
CA PRO A 198 70.47 -3.97 -1.53
C PRO A 198 70.44 -5.41 -2.16
N LYS A 199 69.39 -5.61 -2.99
CA LYS A 199 69.20 -6.41 -4.24
C LYS A 199 70.17 -7.56 -4.65
N GLY A 200 69.57 -8.68 -5.12
CA GLY A 200 70.12 -9.50 -6.23
C GLY A 200 69.61 -10.95 -6.32
N PRO A 201 69.58 -11.62 -7.50
CA PRO A 201 68.44 -12.47 -7.93
C PRO A 201 68.77 -13.92 -8.42
N VAL A 202 67.72 -14.61 -8.89
CA VAL A 202 67.65 -15.66 -9.96
C VAL A 202 67.63 -17.15 -9.54
N ALA A 203 66.81 -17.89 -10.32
CA ALA A 203 66.78 -19.33 -10.64
C ALA A 203 65.78 -20.19 -9.85
N ALA A 204 65.10 -21.21 -10.41
CA ALA A 204 64.75 -21.67 -11.76
C ALA A 204 63.77 -22.85 -11.54
N ALA A 205 62.86 -23.09 -12.49
CA ALA A 205 61.97 -24.27 -12.55
C ALA A 205 62.78 -25.58 -12.79
N PRO A 206 62.24 -26.83 -12.72
CA PRO A 206 61.13 -27.30 -13.57
C PRO A 206 60.20 -28.45 -13.06
N SER A 207 59.15 -28.68 -13.87
CA SER A 207 58.50 -29.94 -14.30
C SER A 207 57.66 -30.84 -13.35
N GLU A 208 56.34 -30.82 -13.64
CA GLU A 208 55.34 -31.91 -13.81
C GLU A 208 55.82 -33.38 -13.93
N PRO A 209 54.98 -34.43 -13.61
CA PRO A 209 53.74 -34.73 -14.36
C PRO A 209 52.53 -35.40 -13.66
N VAL A 210 51.35 -35.11 -14.25
CA VAL A 210 50.19 -35.96 -14.64
C VAL A 210 49.85 -37.26 -13.87
N SER A 211 48.59 -37.37 -13.41
CA SER A 211 47.80 -38.63 -13.38
C SER A 211 46.28 -38.37 -13.34
N ALA A 212 45.53 -39.20 -14.07
CA ALA A 212 44.14 -39.08 -14.52
C ALA A 212 43.05 -39.47 -13.49
N PRO A 213 41.74 -39.20 -13.76
CA PRO A 213 40.64 -39.58 -12.89
C PRO A 213 40.05 -40.97 -13.20
N VAL A 214 39.66 -41.71 -12.15
CA VAL A 214 39.01 -43.02 -12.20
C VAL A 214 37.48 -42.87 -12.27
N VAL A 215 36.89 -43.55 -13.24
CA VAL A 215 35.43 -43.74 -13.44
C VAL A 215 34.98 -44.98 -12.65
N VAL A 216 33.89 -44.87 -11.89
CA VAL A 216 33.16 -46.03 -11.35
C VAL A 216 31.67 -45.87 -11.68
N SER A 217 31.18 -46.76 -12.53
CA SER A 217 29.76 -47.00 -12.79
C SER A 217 29.23 -48.06 -11.84
N ALA A 218 28.02 -47.88 -11.32
CA ALA A 218 27.26 -48.95 -10.67
C ALA A 218 25.77 -48.86 -11.08
N THR A 219 25.32 -49.88 -11.79
CA THR A 219 23.93 -50.15 -12.20
C THR A 219 23.22 -50.96 -11.11
N PRO A 220 21.93 -50.72 -10.82
CA PRO A 220 21.09 -51.72 -10.18
C PRO A 220 20.07 -52.35 -11.15
N ALA A 221 19.88 -53.66 -10.98
CA ALA A 221 18.94 -54.51 -11.71
C ALA A 221 17.46 -54.33 -11.23
N PRO A 222 16.46 -54.73 -12.03
CA PRO A 222 15.04 -54.46 -11.75
C PRO A 222 14.32 -55.63 -11.06
N LEU A 223 13.23 -55.32 -10.35
CA LEU A 223 12.21 -56.27 -9.87
C LEU A 223 10.84 -56.02 -10.56
N PRO A 224 9.96 -57.03 -10.62
CA PRO A 224 8.84 -57.07 -11.56
C PRO A 224 7.52 -56.60 -10.94
N VAL A 225 6.69 -55.87 -11.70
CA VAL A 225 5.27 -55.65 -11.36
C VAL A 225 4.40 -55.71 -12.63
N ALA A 226 3.23 -56.32 -12.45
CA ALA A 226 2.26 -56.77 -13.42
C ALA A 226 1.56 -55.66 -14.23
N ALA A 227 1.08 -56.06 -15.42
CA ALA A 227 0.18 -55.31 -16.30
C ALA A 227 -1.23 -55.11 -15.67
N PRO A 228 -2.03 -54.11 -16.09
CA PRO A 228 -2.82 -54.29 -17.32
C PRO A 228 -3.16 -53.04 -18.16
N VAL A 229 -3.54 -53.31 -19.41
CA VAL A 229 -4.50 -52.63 -20.31
C VAL A 229 -4.12 -51.26 -20.91
N ALA A 230 -4.04 -51.28 -22.24
CA ALA A 230 -3.79 -50.18 -23.16
C ALA A 230 -5.07 -49.42 -23.53
N VAL A 231 -4.98 -48.09 -23.60
CA VAL A 231 -5.85 -47.24 -24.43
C VAL A 231 -4.97 -46.19 -25.13
N HIS A 232 -5.14 -46.09 -26.44
CA HIS A 232 -4.37 -45.26 -27.36
C HIS A 232 -4.57 -43.75 -27.15
N ALA A 233 -3.47 -42.98 -27.25
CA ALA A 233 -3.49 -41.55 -27.54
C ALA A 233 -2.41 -41.23 -28.61
N PRO A 234 -2.67 -40.31 -29.57
CA PRO A 234 -1.81 -40.08 -30.71
C PRO A 234 -0.69 -39.06 -30.44
N THR A 235 0.42 -39.33 -31.14
CA THR A 235 1.69 -38.60 -31.16
C THR A 235 1.57 -37.23 -31.84
N SER A 236 2.05 -36.15 -31.21
CA SER A 236 2.24 -34.83 -31.83
C SER A 236 3.72 -34.48 -31.85
N ALA A 237 4.21 -34.12 -33.03
CA ALA A 237 5.61 -33.90 -33.37
C ALA A 237 6.20 -32.62 -32.73
N ALA A 238 7.47 -32.71 -32.34
CA ALA A 238 8.28 -31.62 -31.79
C ALA A 238 8.92 -30.79 -32.91
N LEU A 239 8.98 -29.46 -32.72
CA LEU A 239 9.71 -28.49 -33.54
C LEU A 239 11.02 -28.05 -32.85
N PRO A 240 12.06 -27.66 -33.61
CA PRO A 240 13.41 -27.43 -33.11
C PRO A 240 13.64 -26.02 -32.55
N ALA A 241 14.60 -25.91 -31.63
CA ALA A 241 15.07 -24.69 -30.98
C ALA A 241 15.94 -23.81 -31.91
N PRO A 242 15.89 -22.47 -31.80
CA PRO A 242 16.79 -21.58 -32.54
C PRO A 242 18.08 -21.26 -31.77
N ALA A 243 19.16 -21.18 -32.55
CA ALA A 243 20.54 -20.95 -32.14
C ALA A 243 20.84 -19.52 -31.67
N ALA A 244 21.73 -19.39 -30.70
CA ALA A 244 22.30 -18.14 -30.20
C ALA A 244 23.38 -17.60 -31.18
N SER A 245 23.32 -16.30 -31.50
CA SER A 245 24.40 -15.58 -32.19
C SER A 245 25.12 -14.65 -31.23
N MET A 246 26.41 -14.91 -31.04
CA MET A 246 27.37 -14.01 -30.40
C MET A 246 27.98 -13.07 -31.46
N VAL A 247 28.17 -11.79 -31.12
CA VAL A 247 28.94 -10.83 -31.91
C VAL A 247 30.09 -10.30 -31.04
N PRO A 248 31.32 -10.18 -31.56
CA PRO A 248 32.52 -9.94 -30.75
C PRO A 248 32.79 -8.45 -30.50
N ALA A 249 33.43 -8.17 -29.36
CA ALA A 249 33.96 -6.87 -28.98
C ALA A 249 35.27 -6.56 -29.71
N THR A 250 35.48 -5.28 -30.05
CA THR A 250 36.78 -4.72 -30.47
C THR A 250 37.19 -3.57 -29.53
N PRO A 251 38.49 -3.29 -29.35
CA PRO A 251 38.98 -2.41 -28.27
C PRO A 251 39.71 -1.13 -28.75
N VAL A 252 40.01 -0.25 -27.78
CA VAL A 252 41.10 0.79 -27.72
C VAL A 252 40.76 2.19 -28.29
N PRO A 253 41.35 3.35 -27.84
CA PRO A 253 42.27 3.66 -26.71
C PRO A 253 41.86 4.80 -25.74
N ASP A 254 42.63 4.87 -24.64
CA ASP A 254 42.87 6.02 -23.77
C ASP A 254 43.46 7.25 -24.50
N SER A 255 43.01 8.46 -24.13
CA SER A 255 43.87 9.59 -23.70
C SER A 255 43.12 10.93 -23.58
N PHE A 256 43.68 11.79 -22.71
CA PHE A 256 43.48 13.24 -22.56
C PHE A 256 42.63 13.78 -21.39
N LEU A 257 43.37 14.12 -20.33
CA LEU A 257 43.13 15.16 -19.34
C LEU A 257 42.88 16.54 -20.02
N THR A 258 41.89 17.32 -19.59
CA THR A 258 42.05 18.47 -18.65
C THR A 258 40.83 19.41 -18.59
N LYS A 259 40.55 19.83 -17.35
CA LYS A 259 40.06 21.13 -16.86
C LYS A 259 38.56 21.50 -16.92
N ALA A 260 38.09 21.73 -15.70
CA ALA A 260 36.83 22.32 -15.27
C ALA A 260 36.65 23.79 -15.67
N GLY A 261 35.39 24.17 -15.88
CA GLY A 261 34.92 25.56 -15.94
C GLY A 261 33.43 25.63 -15.62
N LYS A 262 33.11 26.21 -14.46
CA LYS A 262 31.77 26.47 -13.91
C LYS A 262 30.82 27.12 -14.93
N LEU A 263 29.55 26.69 -14.93
CA LEU A 263 28.39 27.57 -15.06
C LEU A 263 27.14 26.85 -14.56
N ALA A 264 26.75 27.18 -13.33
CA ALA A 264 25.43 26.92 -12.79
C ALA A 264 24.49 28.05 -13.24
N GLY A 265 23.28 27.71 -13.67
CA GLY A 265 22.16 28.65 -13.70
C GLY A 265 21.11 28.42 -14.79
N SER A 266 19.88 28.16 -14.34
CA SER A 266 18.61 28.58 -14.95
C SER A 266 17.96 27.72 -16.05
N VAL A 267 16.89 26.98 -15.69
CA VAL A 267 15.82 26.59 -16.64
C VAL A 267 14.42 26.61 -15.99
N VAL A 268 14.08 27.67 -15.24
CA VAL A 268 12.71 27.91 -14.77
C VAL A 268 11.79 28.67 -15.75
N PRO A 269 12.24 29.46 -16.77
CA PRO A 269 11.28 30.24 -17.57
C PRO A 269 10.57 29.52 -18.73
N TYR A 270 11.00 28.33 -19.17
CA TYR A 270 10.63 27.84 -20.50
C TYR A 270 9.46 26.85 -20.57
N LEU A 271 8.97 26.35 -19.43
CA LEU A 271 7.83 25.42 -19.40
C LEU A 271 6.46 26.09 -19.56
N LYS A 272 6.37 27.43 -19.46
CA LYS A 272 5.12 28.17 -19.67
C LYS A 272 4.64 28.16 -21.12
N LYS A 273 5.54 27.93 -22.09
CA LYS A 273 5.24 28.09 -23.53
C LYS A 273 4.73 26.81 -24.22
N ALA A 274 4.86 25.64 -23.58
CA ALA A 274 4.40 24.37 -24.16
C ALA A 274 2.91 24.07 -23.87
N GLY A 275 2.32 24.69 -22.83
CA GLY A 275 0.92 24.48 -22.43
C GLY A 275 -0.13 25.24 -23.27
N GLU A 276 0.28 26.13 -24.17
CA GLU A 276 -0.62 27.01 -24.92
C GLU A 276 -1.08 26.44 -26.29
N SER A 277 -0.66 25.22 -26.66
CA SER A 277 -0.89 24.67 -28.02
C SER A 277 -1.93 23.55 -28.13
N LEU A 278 -2.74 23.29 -27.09
CA LEU A 278 -3.82 22.30 -27.17
C LEU A 278 -5.10 22.90 -27.82
N PRO A 279 -5.79 22.17 -28.71
CA PRO A 279 -7.00 22.66 -29.38
C PRO A 279 -8.18 22.81 -28.40
N LYS A 280 -8.89 23.94 -28.48
CA LYS A 280 -10.10 24.21 -27.69
C LYS A 280 -11.27 23.34 -28.16
N LEU A 281 -11.90 22.64 -27.20
CA LEU A 281 -13.15 21.89 -27.39
C LEU A 281 -14.35 22.83 -27.64
N PRO A 282 -15.39 22.37 -28.37
CA PRO A 282 -16.54 23.19 -28.72
C PRO A 282 -17.45 23.54 -27.52
N ASP A 283 -17.94 24.78 -27.52
CA ASP A 283 -18.84 25.35 -26.53
C ASP A 283 -20.29 24.90 -26.79
N PHE A 284 -20.84 24.09 -25.89
CA PHE A 284 -22.21 23.55 -25.98
C PHE A 284 -23.25 24.37 -25.21
N SER A 285 -22.97 25.62 -24.82
CA SER A 285 -23.83 26.41 -23.92
C SER A 285 -25.09 27.04 -24.54
N LYS A 286 -25.57 26.63 -25.72
CA LYS A 286 -26.78 27.21 -26.33
C LYS A 286 -27.84 26.18 -26.73
N LYS A 287 -28.67 25.78 -25.76
CA LYS A 287 -30.04 25.33 -26.02
C LYS A 287 -30.97 25.85 -24.93
N LYS A 288 -32.11 26.41 -25.35
CA LYS A 288 -33.07 27.18 -24.56
C LYS A 288 -34.36 26.36 -24.49
N GLU A 289 -34.83 26.02 -23.29
CA GLU A 289 -36.14 25.37 -23.05
C GLU A 289 -36.64 25.64 -21.61
N PRO A 290 -37.93 25.39 -21.27
CA PRO A 290 -38.83 26.39 -20.72
C PRO A 290 -38.98 26.32 -19.20
N GLN A 291 -39.32 27.47 -18.61
CA GLN A 291 -39.50 27.68 -17.17
C GLN A 291 -40.80 27.02 -16.67
N GLY A 292 -40.67 26.02 -15.79
CA GLY A 292 -41.72 25.53 -14.89
C GLY A 292 -41.29 25.77 -13.44
N ASN A 293 -42.16 26.41 -12.67
CA ASN A 293 -41.89 26.96 -11.34
C ASN A 293 -41.98 25.87 -10.25
N VAL A 294 -40.88 25.54 -9.56
CA VAL A 294 -40.88 24.67 -8.36
C VAL A 294 -39.97 25.29 -7.30
N GLN A 295 -40.53 25.55 -6.11
CA GLN A 295 -39.83 26.05 -4.92
C GLN A 295 -38.92 24.95 -4.30
N PRO A 296 -37.77 25.30 -3.70
CA PRO A 296 -36.91 24.34 -3.02
C PRO A 296 -37.43 24.04 -1.62
N ASN A 297 -37.80 22.78 -1.37
CA ASN A 297 -37.98 22.23 -0.02
C ASN A 297 -36.59 22.00 0.60
N GLY A 298 -36.44 22.45 1.85
CA GLY A 298 -35.27 22.18 2.69
C GLY A 298 -35.16 20.71 3.11
N ASP A 299 -34.05 20.40 3.79
CA ASP A 299 -33.66 19.10 4.33
C ASP A 299 -34.85 18.22 4.71
N VAL A 300 -35.20 17.29 3.81
CA VAL A 300 -36.20 16.27 4.08
C VAL A 300 -35.50 15.18 4.88
N ILE A 301 -35.52 15.31 6.21
CA ILE A 301 -35.52 14.14 7.08
C ILE A 301 -36.81 13.39 6.71
N VAL A 302 -36.67 12.30 5.95
CA VAL A 302 -37.81 11.45 5.58
C VAL A 302 -38.41 10.91 6.89
N PRO A 303 -39.67 11.24 7.23
CA PRO A 303 -40.34 10.68 8.39
C PRO A 303 -40.42 9.15 8.22
N GLY A 304 -39.77 8.40 9.11
CA GLY A 304 -39.65 6.92 9.03
C GLY A 304 -38.21 6.39 9.11
N ALA A 305 -37.20 7.21 8.80
CA ALA A 305 -35.81 6.76 8.77
C ALA A 305 -35.26 6.26 10.13
N ALA A 306 -35.77 6.77 11.26
CA ALA A 306 -35.31 6.39 12.59
C ALA A 306 -35.77 4.98 13.04
N GLU A 307 -36.97 4.56 12.65
CA GLU A 307 -37.46 3.19 12.89
C GLU A 307 -36.76 2.18 11.97
N ASP A 308 -36.44 2.59 10.74
CA ASP A 308 -35.67 1.75 9.79
C ASP A 308 -34.22 1.53 10.25
N LEU A 309 -33.57 2.53 10.86
CA LEU A 309 -32.21 2.38 11.38
C LEU A 309 -32.12 1.40 12.54
N SER A 310 -33.12 1.38 13.42
CA SER A 310 -33.14 0.50 14.59
C SER A 310 -33.40 -0.97 14.20
N THR A 311 -34.20 -1.21 13.16
CA THR A 311 -34.36 -2.56 12.59
C THR A 311 -33.10 -3.02 11.84
N MET A 312 -32.37 -2.12 11.18
CA MET A 312 -31.08 -2.49 10.55
C MET A 312 -29.98 -2.86 11.55
N LEU A 313 -30.00 -2.26 12.74
CA LEU A 313 -29.07 -2.62 13.81
C LEU A 313 -29.29 -4.06 14.33
N LEU A 314 -30.47 -4.65 14.13
CA LEU A 314 -30.73 -6.07 14.46
C LEU A 314 -29.82 -7.01 13.65
N HIS A 315 -29.43 -6.63 12.44
CA HIS A 315 -28.62 -7.46 11.56
C HIS A 315 -27.11 -7.28 11.75
N ARG A 316 -26.68 -6.50 12.75
CA ARG A 316 -25.24 -6.26 12.99
C ARG A 316 -24.47 -7.57 13.21
N ASP A 317 -25.08 -8.55 13.85
CA ASP A 317 -24.46 -9.85 14.17
C ASP A 317 -24.31 -10.73 12.91
N SER A 318 -24.92 -10.32 11.80
CA SER A 318 -24.72 -10.93 10.47
C SER A 318 -23.59 -10.29 9.67
N ILE A 319 -22.83 -9.34 10.23
CA ILE A 319 -21.61 -8.81 9.61
C ILE A 319 -20.41 -9.61 10.10
N ALA A 320 -19.55 -10.01 9.15
CA ALA A 320 -18.29 -10.68 9.42
C ALA A 320 -17.11 -9.81 8.97
N ALA A 321 -16.06 -9.73 9.79
CA ALA A 321 -14.77 -9.19 9.39
C ALA A 321 -13.94 -10.27 8.68
N VAL A 322 -13.34 -9.93 7.55
CA VAL A 322 -12.35 -10.76 6.87
C VAL A 322 -10.97 -10.38 7.36
N LYS A 323 -10.23 -11.33 7.95
CA LYS A 323 -8.93 -11.07 8.57
C LYS A 323 -7.78 -11.70 7.81
N ASP A 324 -6.69 -10.96 7.65
CA ASP A 324 -5.37 -11.51 7.35
C ASP A 324 -4.46 -11.32 8.57
N GLY A 325 -4.13 -12.43 9.25
CA GLY A 325 -3.50 -12.38 10.56
C GLY A 325 -4.33 -11.61 11.59
N ALA A 326 -3.85 -10.44 12.01
CA ALA A 326 -4.53 -9.54 12.95
C ALA A 326 -5.23 -8.35 12.26
N GLU A 327 -4.98 -8.15 10.97
CA GLU A 327 -5.51 -7.03 10.19
C GLU A 327 -6.89 -7.39 9.61
N ILE A 328 -7.80 -6.42 9.58
CA ILE A 328 -9.08 -6.56 8.88
C ILE A 328 -8.88 -6.02 7.47
N ILE A 329 -8.99 -6.89 6.48
CA ILE A 329 -8.76 -6.55 5.07
C ILE A 329 -10.07 -6.27 4.31
N GLY A 330 -11.21 -6.59 4.91
CA GLY A 330 -12.54 -6.36 4.34
C GLY A 330 -13.65 -6.94 5.20
N ASN A 331 -14.85 -7.04 4.63
CA ASN A 331 -16.05 -7.55 5.28
C ASN A 331 -16.67 -8.70 4.49
N GLY A 332 -17.56 -9.41 5.16
CA GLY A 332 -18.58 -10.25 4.57
C GLY A 332 -19.88 -10.10 5.36
N PHE A 333 -20.94 -10.73 4.89
CA PHE A 333 -22.22 -10.72 5.58
C PHE A 333 -22.99 -12.00 5.36
N ILE A 334 -23.81 -12.36 6.34
CA ILE A 334 -24.68 -13.51 6.32
C ILE A 334 -26.04 -13.10 5.77
N CYS A 335 -26.42 -13.72 4.66
CA CYS A 335 -27.63 -13.41 3.93
C CYS A 335 -28.36 -14.68 3.52
N ARG A 336 -29.67 -14.68 3.73
CA ARG A 336 -30.57 -15.68 3.16
C ARG A 336 -30.84 -15.33 1.70
N MET A 337 -30.70 -16.33 0.83
CA MET A 337 -31.02 -16.23 -0.58
C MET A 337 -31.71 -17.52 -1.03
N GLY A 338 -33.02 -17.41 -1.30
CA GLY A 338 -33.88 -18.59 -1.42
C GLY A 338 -34.00 -19.31 -0.07
N ASN A 339 -33.87 -20.63 -0.08
CA ASN A 339 -34.01 -21.46 1.12
C ASN A 339 -32.69 -21.70 1.88
N GLN A 340 -31.60 -21.05 1.46
CA GLN A 340 -30.26 -21.30 1.98
C GLN A 340 -29.66 -20.01 2.54
N THR A 341 -28.97 -20.14 3.66
CA THR A 341 -28.18 -19.05 4.27
C THR A 341 -26.72 -19.17 3.85
N TRP A 342 -26.17 -18.05 3.39
CA TRP A 342 -24.81 -17.97 2.86
C TRP A 342 -24.06 -16.84 3.55
N LEU A 343 -22.74 -16.97 3.67
CA LEU A 343 -21.88 -15.81 3.81
C LEU A 343 -21.50 -15.33 2.41
N PHE A 344 -21.60 -14.03 2.16
CA PHE A 344 -21.14 -13.37 0.94
C PHE A 344 -20.00 -12.39 1.24
N SER A 345 -19.08 -12.23 0.30
CA SER A 345 -18.02 -11.23 0.32
C SER A 345 -17.37 -11.13 -1.09
N ASN A 346 -16.30 -10.37 -1.25
CA ASN A 346 -15.61 -10.22 -2.54
C ASN A 346 -14.52 -11.27 -2.78
N THR A 347 -14.45 -11.78 -4.01
CA THR A 347 -13.49 -12.81 -4.44
C THR A 347 -12.03 -12.39 -4.21
N HIS A 348 -11.69 -11.11 -4.40
CA HIS A 348 -10.32 -10.65 -4.15
C HIS A 348 -9.89 -10.79 -2.68
N LEU A 349 -10.81 -10.69 -1.71
CA LEU A 349 -10.50 -10.86 -0.29
C LEU A 349 -10.10 -12.31 0.03
N LEU A 350 -10.71 -13.28 -0.67
CA LEU A 350 -10.33 -14.68 -0.59
C LEU A 350 -8.91 -14.92 -1.13
N GLY A 351 -8.48 -14.16 -2.14
CA GLY A 351 -7.12 -14.25 -2.68
C GLY A 351 -6.04 -13.71 -1.75
N ILE A 352 -6.41 -12.81 -0.82
CA ILE A 352 -5.50 -12.16 0.13
C ILE A 352 -5.43 -12.94 1.44
N SER A 353 -6.56 -13.29 2.05
CA SER A 353 -6.60 -13.98 3.35
C SER A 353 -6.38 -15.50 3.18
N ARG A 354 -5.22 -16.01 3.64
CA ARG A 354 -4.79 -17.40 3.42
C ARG A 354 -4.38 -18.11 4.73
N PRO A 355 -5.15 -19.11 5.21
CA PRO A 355 -6.53 -19.44 4.82
C PRO A 355 -7.50 -18.30 5.21
N PRO A 356 -8.68 -18.21 4.59
CA PRO A 356 -9.62 -17.14 4.85
C PRO A 356 -10.18 -17.23 6.28
N ARG A 357 -10.16 -16.11 7.01
CA ARG A 357 -10.69 -16.02 8.38
C ARG A 357 -11.83 -15.02 8.44
N PHE A 358 -13.02 -15.51 8.77
CA PHE A 358 -14.22 -14.70 8.94
C PHE A 358 -14.57 -14.65 10.42
N VAL A 359 -14.68 -13.46 10.99
CA VAL A 359 -14.95 -13.28 12.43
C VAL A 359 -16.18 -12.40 12.59
N LEU A 360 -17.21 -12.93 13.23
CA LEU A 360 -18.42 -12.19 13.60
C LEU A 360 -18.13 -11.19 14.73
N LEU A 361 -19.08 -10.32 15.02
CA LEU A 361 -18.92 -9.27 16.05
C LEU A 361 -18.80 -9.83 17.46
N ASP A 362 -19.42 -10.97 17.73
CA ASP A 362 -19.30 -11.70 18.99
C ASP A 362 -17.95 -12.44 19.12
N GLY A 363 -17.13 -12.41 18.07
CA GLY A 363 -15.84 -13.10 17.99
C GLY A 363 -15.93 -14.54 17.47
N GLU A 364 -17.12 -15.06 17.13
CA GLU A 364 -17.28 -16.38 16.52
C GLU A 364 -16.55 -16.42 15.18
N MET A 365 -15.71 -17.45 15.00
CA MET A 365 -14.97 -17.66 13.76
C MET A 365 -15.75 -18.59 12.84
N LEU A 366 -16.12 -18.11 11.66
CA LEU A 366 -16.76 -18.93 10.63
C LEU A 366 -15.68 -19.61 9.80
N THR A 367 -15.77 -20.93 9.69
CA THR A 367 -14.89 -21.75 8.86
C THR A 367 -15.66 -22.22 7.64
N PRO A 368 -15.22 -21.87 6.42
CA PRO A 368 -15.90 -22.34 5.22
C PRO A 368 -15.57 -23.79 4.91
N ASP A 369 -16.59 -24.65 4.82
CA ASP A 369 -16.41 -26.04 4.38
C ASP A 369 -16.28 -26.15 2.84
N ALA A 370 -17.08 -25.38 2.12
CA ALA A 370 -17.10 -25.34 0.66
C ALA A 370 -17.30 -23.90 0.18
N VAL A 371 -16.30 -23.37 -0.55
CA VAL A 371 -16.35 -22.02 -1.11
C VAL A 371 -16.67 -22.09 -2.60
N ALA A 372 -17.51 -21.18 -3.07
CA ALA A 372 -17.76 -20.96 -4.48
C ALA A 372 -17.59 -19.48 -4.84
N VAL A 373 -16.95 -19.20 -5.97
CA VAL A 373 -16.79 -17.85 -6.53
C VAL A 373 -17.77 -17.64 -7.67
N ALA A 374 -18.23 -16.41 -7.87
CA ALA A 374 -19.08 -16.07 -8.99
C ALA A 374 -18.28 -16.16 -10.30
N ALA A 375 -18.92 -16.67 -11.36
CA ALA A 375 -18.33 -16.72 -12.69
C ALA A 375 -18.26 -15.31 -13.31
N GLY A 376 -17.23 -14.55 -12.95
CA GLY A 376 -16.95 -13.21 -13.48
C GLY A 376 -16.99 -12.10 -12.42
N PRO A 377 -18.13 -11.85 -11.74
CA PRO A 377 -18.20 -10.86 -10.67
C PRO A 377 -17.23 -11.12 -9.51
N ASP A 378 -16.80 -10.06 -8.85
CA ASP A 378 -15.95 -10.13 -7.65
C ASP A 378 -16.78 -10.51 -6.42
N VAL A 379 -17.38 -11.69 -6.43
CA VAL A 379 -18.24 -12.20 -5.35
C VAL A 379 -17.91 -13.65 -5.08
N PHE A 380 -17.78 -14.03 -3.81
CA PHE A 380 -17.80 -15.43 -3.41
C PHE A 380 -18.84 -15.66 -2.32
N ARG A 381 -19.16 -16.94 -2.11
CA ARG A 381 -20.01 -17.38 -1.02
C ARG A 381 -19.60 -18.73 -0.44
N PHE A 382 -20.06 -19.02 0.76
CA PHE A 382 -20.09 -20.36 1.34
C PHE A 382 -21.30 -20.54 2.26
N PRO A 383 -21.81 -21.77 2.44
CA PRO A 383 -22.99 -22.01 3.27
C PRO A 383 -22.67 -21.80 4.75
N VAL A 384 -23.58 -21.22 5.50
CA VAL A 384 -23.43 -21.02 6.96
C VAL A 384 -24.31 -22.03 7.69
N ALA A 385 -23.68 -22.98 8.39
CA ALA A 385 -24.39 -24.05 9.10
C ALA A 385 -25.18 -23.54 10.32
N LYS A 386 -24.59 -22.62 11.08
CA LYS A 386 -25.18 -22.00 12.26
C LYS A 386 -25.24 -20.49 12.05
N ALA A 387 -26.37 -20.02 11.54
CA ALA A 387 -26.59 -18.61 11.30
C ALA A 387 -27.03 -17.88 12.59
N PRO A 388 -26.73 -16.57 12.73
CA PRO A 388 -27.33 -15.73 13.76
C PRO A 388 -28.86 -15.71 13.65
N GLU A 389 -29.53 -15.27 14.72
CA GLU A 389 -31.00 -15.15 14.77
C GLU A 389 -31.53 -14.21 13.66
N HIS A 390 -30.86 -13.07 13.48
CA HIS A 390 -31.23 -12.05 12.50
C HIS A 390 -30.24 -12.03 11.33
N VAL A 391 -30.59 -12.73 10.24
CA VAL A 391 -29.85 -12.70 8.97
C VAL A 391 -30.41 -11.68 8.00
N PHE A 392 -29.57 -11.16 7.12
CA PHE A 392 -30.04 -10.34 6.01
C PHE A 392 -30.86 -11.16 5.01
N GLU A 393 -31.71 -10.49 4.24
CA GLU A 393 -32.46 -11.07 3.13
C GLU A 393 -32.00 -10.49 1.80
N ALA A 394 -31.71 -11.35 0.82
CA ALA A 394 -31.35 -10.91 -0.52
C ALA A 394 -32.58 -10.41 -1.26
N MET A 395 -32.43 -9.32 -2.01
CA MET A 395 -33.44 -8.89 -2.98
C MET A 395 -33.43 -9.84 -4.19
N PRO A 396 -34.52 -10.56 -4.50
CA PRO A 396 -34.53 -11.55 -5.59
C PRO A 396 -34.58 -10.91 -6.99
N ASP A 397 -35.17 -9.73 -7.10
CA ASP A 397 -35.22 -8.96 -8.34
C ASP A 397 -35.10 -7.47 -8.02
N LEU A 398 -33.94 -6.91 -8.37
CA LEU A 398 -33.66 -5.50 -8.12
C LEU A 398 -34.45 -4.59 -9.07
N GLY A 399 -34.74 -5.04 -10.30
CA GLY A 399 -35.27 -4.20 -11.38
C GLY A 399 -36.71 -3.72 -11.15
N THR A 400 -37.45 -4.36 -10.27
CA THR A 400 -38.85 -4.04 -9.96
C THR A 400 -39.01 -3.25 -8.66
N ALA A 401 -38.05 -3.35 -7.73
CA ALA A 401 -38.18 -2.84 -6.37
C ALA A 401 -37.29 -1.62 -6.06
N VAL A 402 -36.23 -1.39 -6.84
CA VAL A 402 -35.23 -0.36 -6.57
C VAL A 402 -35.20 0.68 -7.69
N GLN A 403 -35.23 1.95 -7.31
CA GLN A 403 -35.20 3.11 -8.18
C GLN A 403 -33.96 3.97 -7.92
N ILE A 404 -33.50 4.70 -8.94
CA ILE A 404 -32.48 5.74 -8.76
C ILE A 404 -33.06 6.82 -7.82
N GLY A 405 -32.27 7.22 -6.82
CA GLY A 405 -32.66 8.12 -5.75
C GLY A 405 -33.14 7.40 -4.49
N ASP A 406 -33.40 6.09 -4.54
CA ASP A 406 -33.80 5.35 -3.33
C ASP A 406 -32.67 5.35 -2.29
N GLY A 407 -33.05 5.51 -1.03
CA GLY A 407 -32.13 5.49 0.10
C GLY A 407 -31.53 4.11 0.34
N LEU A 408 -30.24 4.08 0.67
CA LEU A 408 -29.51 2.86 1.00
C LEU A 408 -28.56 3.07 2.18
N MET A 409 -28.10 1.95 2.72
CA MET A 409 -27.06 1.89 3.74
C MET A 409 -26.03 0.83 3.39
N VAL A 410 -24.76 1.13 3.66
CA VAL A 410 -23.66 0.16 3.63
C VAL A 410 -23.18 -0.05 5.05
N MET A 411 -23.02 -1.29 5.48
CA MET A 411 -22.61 -1.63 6.86
C MET A 411 -21.34 -2.47 6.84
N GLY A 412 -20.35 -2.11 7.66
CA GLY A 412 -19.10 -2.87 7.69
C GLY A 412 -18.16 -2.44 8.80
N ASN A 413 -17.13 -3.26 9.04
CA ASN A 413 -16.08 -3.04 10.03
C ASN A 413 -14.81 -2.50 9.34
N ALA A 414 -14.94 -1.35 8.69
CA ALA A 414 -13.88 -0.79 7.85
C ALA A 414 -12.63 -0.31 8.61
N GLN A 415 -12.73 -0.03 9.92
CA GLN A 415 -11.65 0.59 10.70
C GLN A 415 -10.91 -0.36 11.64
N GLY A 416 -11.11 -1.68 11.52
CA GLY A 416 -10.32 -2.64 12.31
C GLY A 416 -10.68 -2.72 13.81
N GLY A 417 -11.50 -1.78 14.32
CA GLY A 417 -11.79 -1.64 15.75
C GLY A 417 -12.79 -2.65 16.32
N GLY A 418 -13.34 -3.54 15.49
CA GLY A 418 -14.44 -4.42 15.93
C GLY A 418 -15.78 -3.68 16.04
N VAL A 419 -15.88 -2.51 15.40
CA VAL A 419 -17.08 -1.65 15.44
C VAL A 419 -17.69 -1.63 14.04
N VAL A 420 -18.95 -2.03 13.93
CA VAL A 420 -19.70 -1.85 12.69
C VAL A 420 -20.04 -0.39 12.52
N SER A 421 -19.55 0.18 11.44
CA SER A 421 -19.92 1.50 10.97
C SER A 421 -20.99 1.37 9.89
N SER A 422 -21.83 2.40 9.76
CA SER A 422 -22.83 2.51 8.71
C SER A 422 -22.60 3.77 7.89
N TRP A 423 -22.77 3.65 6.57
CA TRP A 423 -22.67 4.75 5.62
C TRP A 423 -23.95 4.81 4.81
N GLN A 424 -24.67 5.92 4.92
CA GLN A 424 -25.90 6.14 4.17
C GLN A 424 -25.60 6.77 2.82
N GLY A 425 -26.51 6.55 1.88
CA GLY A 425 -26.45 7.16 0.57
C GLY A 425 -27.73 6.89 -0.21
N THR A 426 -27.64 7.07 -1.53
CA THR A 426 -28.73 6.78 -2.47
C THR A 426 -28.22 5.93 -3.62
N VAL A 427 -29.13 5.24 -4.29
CA VAL A 427 -28.85 4.58 -5.57
C VAL A 427 -28.67 5.65 -6.63
N THR A 428 -27.50 5.74 -7.25
CA THR A 428 -27.21 6.72 -8.31
C THR A 428 -27.31 6.11 -9.72
N GLY A 429 -27.23 4.78 -9.81
CA GLY A 429 -27.36 4.07 -11.07
C GLY A 429 -27.64 2.58 -10.88
N VAL A 430 -28.35 1.98 -11.83
CA VAL A 430 -28.62 0.53 -11.87
C VAL A 430 -28.18 -0.01 -13.22
N GLY A 431 -27.13 -0.83 -13.21
CA GLY A 431 -26.61 -1.54 -14.36
C GLY A 431 -27.11 -2.99 -14.46
N PRO A 432 -26.71 -3.72 -15.51
CA PRO A 432 -27.10 -5.12 -15.70
C PRO A 432 -26.55 -6.03 -14.58
N ASP A 433 -25.34 -5.78 -14.11
CA ASP A 433 -24.59 -6.59 -13.13
C ASP A 433 -24.11 -5.79 -11.90
N GLN A 434 -24.24 -4.46 -11.95
CA GLN A 434 -23.76 -3.55 -10.92
C GLN A 434 -24.82 -2.54 -10.48
N ILE A 435 -24.66 -2.02 -9.28
CA ILE A 435 -25.35 -0.83 -8.79
C ILE A 435 -24.31 0.24 -8.46
N GLU A 436 -24.64 1.48 -8.79
CA GLU A 436 -23.85 2.64 -8.41
C GLU A 436 -24.53 3.35 -7.24
N VAL A 437 -23.75 3.75 -6.26
CA VAL A 437 -24.24 4.31 -5.00
C VAL A 437 -23.50 5.59 -4.63
N SER A 438 -24.16 6.49 -3.89
CA SER A 438 -23.52 7.69 -3.36
C SER A 438 -22.85 7.47 -2.00
N ALA A 439 -23.14 6.34 -1.32
CA ALA A 439 -22.54 6.04 -0.02
C ALA A 439 -21.02 5.89 -0.17
N PRO A 440 -20.22 6.57 0.68
CA PRO A 440 -18.77 6.52 0.56
C PRO A 440 -18.24 5.13 0.92
N PHE A 441 -17.28 4.63 0.14
CA PHE A 441 -16.52 3.44 0.51
C PHE A 441 -15.22 3.87 1.18
N ALA A 442 -15.11 3.61 2.48
CA ALA A 442 -13.85 3.75 3.19
C ALA A 442 -12.94 2.53 2.91
N PRO A 443 -11.61 2.67 3.03
CA PRO A 443 -10.73 1.49 3.04
C PRO A 443 -11.27 0.43 4.01
N GLY A 444 -11.34 -0.81 3.56
CA GLY A 444 -11.88 -1.91 4.35
C GLY A 444 -13.41 -2.09 4.29
N THR A 445 -14.18 -1.30 3.52
CA THR A 445 -15.63 -1.57 3.30
C THR A 445 -15.91 -2.63 2.25
N SER A 446 -14.89 -3.13 1.54
CA SER A 446 -15.10 -4.17 0.52
C SER A 446 -15.77 -5.39 1.13
N GLY A 447 -16.78 -5.92 0.45
CA GLY A 447 -17.53 -7.11 0.84
C GLY A 447 -18.69 -6.81 1.76
N SER A 448 -18.92 -5.54 2.10
CA SER A 448 -20.07 -5.09 2.89
C SER A 448 -21.38 -5.23 2.10
N PRO A 449 -22.50 -5.53 2.77
CA PRO A 449 -23.82 -5.48 2.14
C PRO A 449 -24.20 -4.04 1.81
N ILE A 450 -24.82 -3.86 0.65
CA ILE A 450 -25.55 -2.64 0.29
C ILE A 450 -27.04 -2.94 0.52
N ILE A 451 -27.65 -2.24 1.46
CA ILE A 451 -28.99 -2.51 1.97
C ILE A 451 -29.93 -1.40 1.50
N HIS A 452 -31.04 -1.78 0.89
CA HIS A 452 -32.05 -0.83 0.44
C HIS A 452 -32.98 -0.47 1.61
N LEU A 453 -32.95 0.80 2.04
CA LEU A 453 -33.63 1.27 3.26
C LEU A 453 -35.11 0.92 3.27
N LYS A 454 -35.81 1.22 2.18
CA LYS A 454 -37.26 0.99 2.02
C LYS A 454 -37.69 -0.46 2.22
N THR A 455 -36.80 -1.43 1.99
CA THR A 455 -37.15 -2.86 2.00
C THR A 455 -36.42 -3.67 3.06
N GLY A 456 -35.35 -3.12 3.66
CA GLY A 456 -34.45 -3.86 4.55
C GLY A 456 -33.61 -4.95 3.87
N LYS A 457 -33.68 -5.08 2.54
CA LYS A 457 -33.04 -6.18 1.79
C LYS A 457 -31.70 -5.76 1.20
N VAL A 458 -30.81 -6.74 1.07
CA VAL A 458 -29.51 -6.58 0.41
C VAL A 458 -29.72 -6.54 -1.10
N ILE A 459 -29.25 -5.47 -1.73
CA ILE A 459 -29.34 -5.23 -3.17
C ILE A 459 -27.99 -5.39 -3.88
N GLY A 460 -26.89 -5.45 -3.14
CA GLY A 460 -25.57 -5.71 -3.71
C GLY A 460 -24.47 -5.83 -2.66
N ILE A 461 -23.25 -6.03 -3.16
CA ILE A 461 -22.02 -6.17 -2.36
C ILE A 461 -21.07 -5.03 -2.74
N ALA A 462 -20.70 -4.20 -1.79
CA ALA A 462 -19.72 -3.13 -1.98
C ALA A 462 -18.38 -3.73 -2.42
N THR A 463 -17.79 -3.24 -3.51
CA THR A 463 -16.54 -3.79 -4.06
C THR A 463 -15.47 -2.71 -4.23
N TYR A 464 -15.66 -1.76 -5.14
CA TYR A 464 -14.61 -0.85 -5.54
C TYR A 464 -15.16 0.57 -5.78
N SER A 465 -14.28 1.53 -5.57
CA SER A 465 -14.34 2.82 -6.25
C SER A 465 -13.53 2.69 -7.52
N ARG A 466 -14.04 3.17 -8.68
CA ARG A 466 -13.27 3.11 -9.93
C ARG A 466 -11.88 3.72 -9.70
N ARG A 467 -10.84 2.98 -10.05
CA ARG A 467 -9.47 3.44 -9.83
C ARG A 467 -9.20 4.66 -10.69
N PRO A 468 -8.29 5.57 -10.29
CA PRO A 468 -7.98 6.76 -11.07
C PRO A 468 -7.68 6.50 -12.55
N TYR A 469 -7.10 5.34 -12.86
CA TYR A 469 -6.78 4.95 -14.23
C TYR A 469 -7.95 4.35 -15.03
N ASP A 470 -8.99 3.81 -14.38
CA ASP A 470 -10.20 3.36 -15.08
C ASP A 470 -10.90 4.54 -15.79
N GLU A 471 -10.64 5.75 -15.30
CA GLU A 471 -11.16 7.02 -15.84
C GLU A 471 -10.12 7.83 -16.62
N PHE A 472 -8.98 7.24 -17.02
CA PHE A 472 -7.97 7.95 -17.81
C PHE A 472 -8.62 8.72 -18.99
N GLY A 473 -8.51 10.05 -18.99
CA GLY A 473 -9.06 10.92 -20.04
C GLY A 473 -10.52 11.37 -19.87
N ASN A 474 -11.28 10.83 -18.91
CA ASN A 474 -12.67 11.19 -18.63
C ASN A 474 -12.89 11.67 -17.19
N ASP A 475 -11.82 12.12 -16.52
CA ASP A 475 -11.81 12.63 -15.14
C ASP A 475 -12.95 13.68 -14.98
N VAL A 476 -14.09 13.26 -14.43
CA VAL A 476 -15.20 14.17 -14.10
C VAL A 476 -14.78 14.88 -12.82
N ARG A 477 -14.07 15.99 -13.00
CA ARG A 477 -13.74 16.90 -11.91
C ARG A 477 -14.88 17.88 -11.73
N LEU A 478 -15.64 17.73 -10.65
CA LEU A 478 -16.57 18.74 -10.18
C LEU A 478 -15.81 19.64 -9.21
N ASN A 479 -15.67 20.93 -9.56
CA ASN A 479 -14.93 21.93 -8.78
C ASN A 479 -13.47 21.58 -8.45
N GLY A 480 -12.82 20.76 -9.27
CA GLY A 480 -11.43 20.34 -9.06
C GLY A 480 -11.26 19.16 -8.10
N THR A 481 -12.34 18.68 -7.47
CA THR A 481 -12.32 17.48 -6.63
C THR A 481 -12.70 16.26 -7.47
N LYS A 482 -11.92 15.18 -7.31
CA LYS A 482 -12.22 13.89 -7.95
C LYS A 482 -13.39 13.24 -7.22
N ILE A 483 -14.54 13.08 -7.89
CA ILE A 483 -15.67 12.36 -7.32
C ILE A 483 -15.43 10.87 -7.53
N GLY A 484 -15.15 10.15 -6.45
CA GLY A 484 -15.11 8.69 -6.48
C GLY A 484 -16.51 8.14 -6.76
N ARG A 485 -16.64 7.37 -7.83
CA ARG A 485 -17.87 6.60 -8.12
C ARG A 485 -17.78 5.25 -7.42
N HIS A 486 -18.79 4.91 -6.64
CA HIS A 486 -18.83 3.71 -5.81
C HIS A 486 -19.77 2.66 -6.43
N PHE A 487 -19.27 1.44 -6.59
CA PHE A 487 -20.00 0.36 -7.25
C PHE A 487 -20.15 -0.87 -6.35
N GLY A 488 -21.32 -1.48 -6.41
CA GLY A 488 -21.57 -2.81 -5.84
C GLY A 488 -21.98 -3.81 -6.90
N TYR A 489 -21.62 -5.07 -6.71
CA TYR A 489 -22.12 -6.16 -7.56
C TYR A 489 -23.51 -6.59 -7.14
N ARG A 490 -24.37 -6.82 -8.12
CA ARG A 490 -25.73 -7.34 -7.94
C ARG A 490 -25.70 -8.83 -7.63
N ILE A 491 -26.21 -9.22 -6.47
CA ILE A 491 -26.28 -10.64 -6.08
C ILE A 491 -27.40 -11.41 -6.82
N ASP A 492 -28.42 -10.71 -7.31
CA ASP A 492 -29.56 -11.28 -8.06
C ASP A 492 -29.20 -11.65 -9.51
N LYS A 493 -28.06 -11.18 -10.02
CA LYS A 493 -27.62 -11.37 -11.42
C LYS A 493 -26.32 -12.16 -11.56
N ILE A 494 -25.95 -12.94 -10.54
CA ILE A 494 -24.75 -13.79 -10.61
C ILE A 494 -25.00 -14.90 -11.65
N PRO A 495 -24.20 -14.99 -12.73
CA PRO A 495 -24.49 -15.88 -13.86
C PRO A 495 -24.24 -17.36 -13.53
N GLY A 496 -23.34 -17.63 -12.58
CA GLY A 496 -22.96 -18.98 -12.19
C GLY A 496 -21.97 -18.96 -11.03
N TRP A 497 -21.74 -20.14 -10.46
CA TRP A 497 -20.85 -20.35 -9.32
C TRP A 497 -19.81 -21.44 -9.66
N GLU A 498 -18.54 -21.11 -9.45
CA GLU A 498 -17.39 -21.99 -9.68
C GLU A 498 -16.88 -22.48 -8.31
N PRO A 499 -16.79 -23.80 -8.07
CA PRO A 499 -16.25 -24.31 -6.81
C PRO A 499 -14.76 -23.99 -6.68
N VAL A 500 -14.32 -23.63 -5.47
CA VAL A 500 -12.92 -23.25 -5.22
C VAL A 500 -12.08 -24.46 -4.82
N ASN A 501 -11.06 -24.74 -5.62
CA ASN A 501 -9.86 -25.46 -5.20
C ASN A 501 -8.85 -24.46 -4.61
N PRO A 502 -8.58 -24.47 -3.29
CA PRO A 502 -7.74 -23.45 -2.66
C PRO A 502 -6.33 -23.34 -3.24
N GLY A 503 -5.69 -24.46 -3.58
CA GLY A 503 -4.32 -24.46 -4.09
C GLY A 503 -4.21 -23.78 -5.45
N GLU A 504 -5.12 -24.13 -6.37
CA GLU A 504 -5.20 -23.52 -7.70
C GLU A 504 -5.62 -22.04 -7.61
N PHE A 505 -6.62 -21.75 -6.78
CA PHE A 505 -7.15 -20.39 -6.63
C PHE A 505 -6.09 -19.43 -6.10
N TYR A 506 -5.31 -19.81 -5.07
CA TYR A 506 -4.25 -18.96 -4.54
C TYR A 506 -3.09 -18.79 -5.53
N ALA A 507 -2.75 -19.83 -6.29
CA ALA A 507 -1.73 -19.73 -7.32
C ALA A 507 -2.13 -18.75 -8.44
N GLU A 508 -3.40 -18.75 -8.84
CA GLU A 508 -3.93 -17.80 -9.83
C GLU A 508 -4.02 -16.38 -9.27
N ALA A 509 -4.47 -16.23 -8.01
CA ALA A 509 -4.49 -14.95 -7.31
C ALA A 509 -3.09 -14.32 -7.25
N ASP A 510 -2.04 -15.10 -6.96
CA ASP A 510 -0.65 -14.61 -6.91
C ASP A 510 -0.15 -14.11 -8.26
N LYS A 511 -0.47 -14.83 -9.34
CA LYS A 511 -0.10 -14.42 -10.70
C LYS A 511 -0.73 -13.07 -11.04
N LEU A 512 -2.03 -12.94 -10.78
CA LEU A 512 -2.77 -11.73 -11.10
C LEU A 512 -2.41 -10.55 -10.19
N TRP A 513 -2.10 -10.81 -8.92
CA TRP A 513 -1.62 -9.79 -7.99
C TRP A 513 -0.30 -9.20 -8.48
N LYS A 514 0.66 -10.03 -8.92
CA LYS A 514 1.93 -9.55 -9.49
C LYS A 514 1.71 -8.68 -10.74
N ILE A 515 0.81 -9.09 -11.63
CA ILE A 515 0.41 -8.30 -12.80
C ILE A 515 -0.17 -6.95 -12.36
N SER A 516 -1.10 -6.94 -11.40
CA SER A 516 -1.73 -5.71 -10.91
C SER A 516 -0.72 -4.76 -10.26
N GLN A 517 0.23 -5.27 -9.46
CA GLN A 517 1.30 -4.46 -8.86
C GLN A 517 2.20 -3.81 -9.92
N LEU A 518 2.55 -4.55 -10.99
CA LEU A 518 3.32 -3.97 -12.09
C LEU A 518 2.51 -2.90 -12.85
N THR A 519 1.20 -3.09 -13.04
CA THR A 519 0.33 -2.05 -13.63
C THR A 519 0.35 -0.77 -12.78
N GLU A 520 0.20 -0.91 -11.46
CA GLU A 520 0.26 0.22 -10.52
C GLU A 520 1.63 0.91 -10.53
N ASP A 521 2.72 0.16 -10.61
CA ASP A 521 4.07 0.72 -10.74
C ASP A 521 4.25 1.53 -12.03
N ILE A 522 3.73 1.05 -13.16
CA ILE A 522 3.78 1.77 -14.44
C ILE A 522 2.99 3.08 -14.34
N PHE A 523 1.84 3.05 -13.68
CA PHE A 523 1.03 4.24 -13.42
C PHE A 523 1.76 5.23 -12.52
N ASN A 524 2.31 4.78 -11.39
CA ASN A 524 3.06 5.62 -10.46
C ASN A 524 4.30 6.25 -11.13
N PHE A 525 4.98 5.49 -12.00
CA PHE A 525 6.08 6.00 -12.81
C PHE A 525 5.63 7.07 -13.80
N TYR A 526 4.50 6.87 -14.48
CA TYR A 526 3.94 7.89 -15.37
C TYR A 526 3.63 9.19 -14.59
N GLU A 527 2.96 9.09 -13.44
CA GLU A 527 2.63 10.24 -12.61
C GLU A 527 3.88 10.95 -12.09
N SER A 528 4.87 10.21 -11.61
CA SER A 528 6.11 10.78 -11.07
C SER A 528 6.92 11.50 -12.15
N VAL A 529 7.04 10.93 -13.35
CA VAL A 529 7.71 11.57 -14.49
C VAL A 529 6.95 12.84 -14.90
N SER A 530 5.61 12.79 -14.97
CA SER A 530 4.80 13.96 -15.29
C SER A 530 4.91 15.06 -14.22
N ALA A 531 5.00 14.68 -12.94
CA ALA A 531 5.08 15.60 -11.81
C ALA A 531 6.52 16.02 -11.45
N GLN A 532 7.54 15.40 -12.07
CA GLN A 532 8.95 15.55 -11.71
C GLN A 532 9.25 15.20 -10.24
N THR A 533 8.61 14.15 -9.73
CA THR A 533 8.81 13.65 -8.36
C THR A 533 9.53 12.31 -8.37
N PRO A 534 10.14 11.89 -7.23
CA PRO A 534 10.71 10.56 -7.11
C PRO A 534 9.65 9.47 -7.29
N THR A 535 9.98 8.44 -8.07
CA THR A 535 9.08 7.30 -8.26
C THR A 535 9.19 6.30 -7.11
N HIS A 536 8.05 5.84 -6.60
CA HIS A 536 7.99 4.72 -5.67
C HIS A 536 7.54 3.46 -6.42
N TYR A 537 8.40 2.44 -6.44
CA TYR A 537 8.13 1.16 -7.09
C TYR A 537 7.85 0.07 -6.05
N ARG A 538 6.87 -0.79 -6.32
CA ARG A 538 6.50 -1.96 -5.50
C ARG A 538 7.10 -3.26 -6.03
N THR A 539 7.41 -3.31 -7.32
CA THR A 539 8.00 -4.45 -8.02
C THR A 539 9.43 -4.14 -8.46
N ASP A 540 10.29 -5.16 -8.41
CA ASP A 540 11.67 -5.02 -8.89
C ASP A 540 11.76 -4.88 -10.41
N THR A 541 10.79 -5.41 -11.12
CA THR A 541 10.72 -5.44 -12.58
C THR A 541 10.78 -4.03 -13.16
N LEU A 542 9.89 -3.12 -12.74
CA LEU A 542 9.95 -1.73 -13.20
C LEU A 542 11.03 -0.92 -12.47
N ARG A 543 11.24 -1.18 -11.17
CA ARG A 543 12.23 -0.45 -10.35
C ARG A 543 13.62 -0.46 -10.96
N VAL A 544 14.12 -1.63 -11.35
CA VAL A 544 15.48 -1.77 -11.92
C VAL A 544 15.58 -1.02 -13.24
N ALA A 545 14.60 -1.18 -14.13
CA ALA A 545 14.59 -0.49 -15.42
C ALA A 545 14.47 1.04 -15.25
N GLY A 546 13.60 1.50 -14.35
CA GLY A 546 13.37 2.90 -14.06
C GLY A 546 14.60 3.58 -13.46
N MET A 547 15.21 2.99 -12.44
CA MET A 547 16.45 3.52 -11.84
C MET A 547 17.61 3.56 -12.84
N GLN A 548 17.76 2.55 -13.70
CA GLN A 548 18.81 2.55 -14.74
C GLN A 548 18.58 3.66 -15.77
N TRP A 549 17.32 3.89 -16.15
CA TRP A 549 16.96 4.98 -17.03
C TRP A 549 17.22 6.34 -16.38
N GLU A 550 16.72 6.57 -15.16
CA GLU A 550 16.94 7.79 -14.37
C GLU A 550 18.43 8.08 -14.20
N GLN A 551 19.22 7.08 -13.80
CA GLN A 551 20.67 7.20 -13.63
C GLN A 551 21.34 7.60 -14.94
N LYS A 552 20.94 7.00 -16.07
CA LYS A 552 21.44 7.40 -17.39
C LYS A 552 21.05 8.85 -17.66
N VAL A 553 19.77 9.18 -17.79
CA VAL A 553 19.35 10.54 -18.22
C VAL A 553 19.82 11.67 -17.30
N ASN A 554 20.14 11.39 -16.04
CA ASN A 554 20.65 12.39 -15.10
C ASN A 554 22.17 12.61 -15.16
N ARG A 555 22.94 11.85 -15.96
CA ARG A 555 24.38 12.18 -16.11
C ARG A 555 24.56 13.48 -16.89
N HIS A 556 25.39 14.36 -16.37
CA HIS A 556 25.66 15.67 -16.96
C HIS A 556 26.44 15.60 -18.28
N ASP A 557 27.11 14.49 -18.57
CA ASP A 557 28.01 14.29 -19.71
C ASP A 557 27.36 13.59 -20.92
N LEU A 558 26.06 13.24 -20.85
CA LEU A 558 25.39 12.56 -21.95
C LEU A 558 24.97 13.52 -23.06
N SER A 559 25.27 13.12 -24.30
CA SER A 559 24.75 13.78 -25.49
C SER A 559 23.23 13.65 -25.58
N SER A 560 22.57 14.56 -26.30
CA SER A 560 21.12 14.45 -26.57
C SER A 560 20.77 13.13 -27.26
N ALA A 561 21.63 12.62 -28.15
CA ALA A 561 21.42 11.33 -28.81
C ALA A 561 21.40 10.16 -27.82
N ASP A 562 22.31 10.15 -26.82
CA ASP A 562 22.33 9.11 -25.80
C ASP A 562 21.10 9.19 -24.87
N ARG A 563 20.59 10.40 -24.61
CA ARG A 563 19.34 10.61 -23.85
C ARG A 563 18.13 10.03 -24.59
N VAL A 564 18.00 10.30 -25.90
CA VAL A 564 16.98 9.68 -26.77
C VAL A 564 17.09 8.16 -26.70
N GLN A 565 18.31 7.62 -26.88
CA GLN A 565 18.52 6.17 -26.89
C GLN A 565 18.18 5.53 -25.53
N ALA A 566 18.52 6.19 -24.42
CA ALA A 566 18.15 5.73 -23.09
C ALA A 566 16.61 5.69 -22.92
N GLY A 567 15.91 6.75 -23.36
CA GLY A 567 14.44 6.80 -23.37
C GLY A 567 13.82 5.69 -24.21
N GLN A 568 14.31 5.48 -25.44
CA GLN A 568 13.82 4.43 -26.34
C GLN A 568 14.07 3.03 -25.78
N THR A 569 15.26 2.80 -25.18
CA THR A 569 15.59 1.52 -24.55
C THR A 569 14.63 1.22 -23.40
N PHE A 570 14.36 2.22 -22.56
CA PHE A 570 13.43 2.09 -21.45
C PHE A 570 11.98 1.86 -21.92
N LEU A 571 11.52 2.61 -22.92
CA LEU A 571 10.22 2.41 -23.58
C LEU A 571 10.04 0.99 -24.10
N ASN A 572 11.04 0.49 -24.85
CA ASN A 572 11.01 -0.87 -25.38
C ASN A 572 10.98 -1.91 -24.25
N GLY A 573 11.72 -1.66 -23.18
CA GLY A 573 11.67 -2.47 -21.95
C GLY A 573 10.28 -2.48 -21.32
N MET A 574 9.65 -1.32 -21.13
CA MET A 574 8.27 -1.23 -20.63
C MET A 574 7.26 -1.91 -21.55
N ALA A 575 7.36 -1.69 -22.86
CA ALA A 575 6.49 -2.33 -23.86
C ALA A 575 6.55 -3.86 -23.75
N PHE A 576 7.76 -4.39 -23.55
CA PHE A 576 7.99 -5.80 -23.31
C PHE A 576 7.39 -6.25 -21.98
N MET A 577 7.66 -5.54 -20.87
CA MET A 577 7.15 -5.86 -19.54
C MET A 577 5.62 -5.90 -19.48
N VAL A 578 4.94 -4.95 -20.13
CA VAL A 578 3.47 -4.89 -20.23
C VAL A 578 2.85 -6.15 -20.84
N LYS A 579 3.55 -6.79 -21.78
CA LYS A 579 3.06 -7.94 -22.55
C LYS A 579 3.55 -9.29 -22.03
N ALA A 580 4.76 -9.33 -21.47
CA ALA A 580 5.45 -10.58 -21.18
C ALA A 580 4.79 -11.39 -20.05
N ASP A 581 4.43 -10.74 -18.94
CA ASP A 581 3.79 -11.38 -17.80
C ASP A 581 2.34 -11.79 -18.10
N VAL A 582 1.58 -10.95 -18.80
CA VAL A 582 0.23 -11.25 -19.28
C VAL A 582 0.25 -12.49 -20.15
N LYS A 583 1.12 -12.52 -21.18
CA LYS A 583 1.22 -13.67 -22.09
C LYS A 583 1.60 -14.96 -21.39
N ALA A 584 2.39 -14.88 -20.31
CA ALA A 584 2.76 -16.05 -19.51
C ALA A 584 1.60 -16.61 -18.67
N VAL A 585 0.54 -15.81 -18.45
CA VAL A 585 -0.63 -16.19 -17.64
C VAL A 585 -1.86 -16.47 -18.50
N ASP A 586 -1.93 -15.88 -19.70
CA ASP A 586 -3.03 -16.05 -20.64
C ASP A 586 -3.25 -17.53 -20.99
N GLY A 587 -4.52 -17.96 -20.99
CA GLY A 587 -4.91 -19.37 -21.17
C GLY A 587 -4.63 -20.32 -19.99
N HIS A 588 -4.02 -19.85 -18.90
CA HIS A 588 -3.68 -20.66 -17.72
C HIS A 588 -4.50 -20.33 -16.46
N LEU A 589 -5.57 -19.55 -16.61
CA LEU A 589 -6.48 -19.18 -15.53
C LEU A 589 -7.77 -19.98 -15.62
N SER A 590 -8.08 -20.71 -14.56
CA SER A 590 -9.20 -21.64 -14.45
C SER A 590 -10.49 -20.93 -14.06
N TYR A 591 -10.40 -19.88 -13.23
CA TYR A 591 -11.58 -19.14 -12.76
C TYR A 591 -11.96 -17.99 -13.71
N THR A 592 -13.25 -17.85 -14.01
CA THR A 592 -13.75 -16.77 -14.87
C THR A 592 -13.45 -15.40 -14.29
N TYR A 593 -13.51 -15.26 -12.97
CA TYR A 593 -13.13 -14.04 -12.25
C TYR A 593 -11.70 -13.58 -12.63
N PHE A 594 -10.71 -14.48 -12.55
CA PHE A 594 -9.32 -14.13 -12.85
C PHE A 594 -9.09 -13.83 -14.33
N ARG A 595 -9.77 -14.55 -15.25
CA ARG A 595 -9.72 -14.25 -16.68
C ARG A 595 -10.24 -12.84 -16.99
N ASN A 596 -11.40 -12.49 -16.45
CA ASN A 596 -11.99 -11.16 -16.66
C ASN A 596 -11.09 -10.06 -16.08
N ARG A 597 -10.51 -10.31 -14.90
CA ARG A 597 -9.60 -9.34 -14.27
C ARG A 597 -8.28 -9.20 -15.05
N LEU A 598 -7.72 -10.29 -15.59
CA LEU A 598 -6.58 -10.23 -16.49
C LEU A 598 -6.91 -9.41 -17.75
N GLU A 599 -8.06 -9.63 -18.38
CA GLU A 599 -8.50 -8.85 -19.54
C GLU A 599 -8.62 -7.35 -19.22
N ALA A 600 -9.13 -6.99 -18.04
CA ALA A 600 -9.18 -5.60 -17.58
C ALA A 600 -7.78 -4.99 -17.40
N GLU A 601 -6.84 -5.73 -16.80
CA GLU A 601 -5.44 -5.29 -16.66
C GLU A 601 -4.77 -5.09 -18.03
N ILE A 602 -5.03 -5.95 -19.02
CA ILE A 602 -4.54 -5.79 -20.40
C ILE A 602 -4.99 -4.45 -20.98
N LYS A 603 -6.31 -4.18 -20.93
CA LYS A 603 -6.89 -2.94 -21.49
C LYS A 603 -6.30 -1.69 -20.83
N VAL A 604 -6.11 -1.72 -19.50
CA VAL A 604 -5.50 -0.61 -18.76
C VAL A 604 -4.06 -0.38 -19.19
N ARG A 605 -3.27 -1.45 -19.31
CA ARG A 605 -1.86 -1.34 -19.70
C ARG A 605 -1.67 -0.88 -21.14
N GLU A 606 -2.51 -1.32 -22.07
CA GLU A 606 -2.51 -0.83 -23.44
C GLU A 606 -2.75 0.69 -23.49
N LYS A 607 -3.74 1.17 -22.73
CA LYS A 607 -4.05 2.61 -22.63
C LYS A 607 -2.91 3.41 -22.00
N LEU A 608 -2.30 2.89 -20.92
CA LEU A 608 -1.13 3.48 -20.28
C LEU A 608 0.05 3.59 -21.24
N PHE A 609 0.30 2.54 -22.02
CA PHE A 609 1.39 2.50 -22.97
C PHE A 609 1.23 3.57 -24.07
N GLU A 610 0.02 3.70 -24.64
CA GLU A 610 -0.27 4.73 -25.65
C GLU A 610 -0.07 6.17 -25.13
N GLN A 611 -0.33 6.41 -23.84
CA GLN A 611 -0.12 7.73 -23.22
C GLN A 611 1.35 8.02 -22.87
N LEU A 612 2.11 7.00 -22.50
CA LEU A 612 3.54 7.12 -22.18
C LEU A 612 4.39 7.45 -23.42
N LYS A 613 3.99 6.93 -24.58
CA LYS A 613 4.72 7.06 -25.84
C LYS A 613 5.11 8.52 -26.18
N PRO A 614 4.20 9.50 -26.28
CA PRO A 614 4.56 10.88 -26.63
C PRO A 614 5.42 11.59 -25.58
N LEU A 615 5.25 11.27 -24.28
CA LEU A 615 6.06 11.88 -23.22
C LEU A 615 7.53 11.48 -23.33
N LEU A 616 7.76 10.21 -23.64
CA LEU A 616 9.10 9.66 -23.76
C LEU A 616 9.78 10.06 -25.08
N GLU A 617 9.01 10.18 -26.17
CA GLU A 617 9.48 10.83 -27.41
C GLU A 617 9.92 12.28 -27.13
N ALA A 618 9.12 13.07 -26.40
CA ALA A 618 9.46 14.45 -26.05
C ALA A 618 10.67 14.56 -25.09
N ALA A 619 10.84 13.60 -24.17
CA ALA A 619 11.98 13.55 -23.26
C ALA A 619 13.30 13.24 -24.00
N GLY A 620 13.25 12.50 -25.10
CA GLY A 620 14.42 12.27 -25.94
C GLY A 620 14.89 13.54 -26.67
N HIS A 621 13.97 14.41 -27.07
CA HIS A 621 14.31 15.63 -27.82
C HIS A 621 14.90 16.77 -26.98
N LYS A 622 14.96 16.64 -25.65
CA LYS A 622 15.55 17.63 -24.73
C LYS A 622 16.96 17.23 -24.32
#